data_AF-A0AAV7ZZS0-F1
#
_entry.id   AF-A0AAV7ZZS0-F1
#
_cell.length_a   1.000
_cell.length_b   1.000
_cell.length_c   1.000
_cell.angle_alpha   90.00
_cell.angle_beta   90.00
_cell.angle_gamma   90.00
#
_symmetry.space_group_name_H-M   'P 1'
#
loop_
_entity.id
_entity.type
_entity.pdbx_description
1 polymer ?
#
loop_
_entity_poly.entity_id
_entity_poly.type
_entity_poly.pdbx_seq_one_letter_code
_entity_poly.pdbx_strand_id
1 'polypeptide(L)'
;MKTALNSLSKNKDFYNWEQKDQVEFKLNLQSFLIQPIQRIPRYQLLVNEILKHTDPEHKDYTDLQIPPQMIKKVATDVNTVLINAKQNVILVSLNKKLSNVDLIKPHRKYVCEGVLMKKSTKKDQARLFYLFSDLLIIASKDISIYTLAPLNIQDKDAIKCNICHQPFNMRKRRHHCRKCGEYICGECQKHKTVLKARQMGGKVCVCNNCFIEVKDEEEQELIENNQKNKNQNQNQLKKKIYNISKLLNKKKKYYKH
;
A
#
# COMPACT_ATOMS: atom_id res chain seq x y z
N MET A 1 -3.56 14.72 -13.37
CA MET A 1 -4.18 14.81 -14.71
C MET A 1 -5.71 14.79 -14.66
N LYS A 2 -6.40 13.74 -14.18
CA LYS A 2 -7.88 13.68 -14.17
C LYS A 2 -8.56 14.89 -13.51
N THR A 3 -8.03 15.37 -12.39
CA THR A 3 -8.56 16.55 -11.69
C THR A 3 -8.39 17.86 -12.47
N ALA A 4 -7.27 18.02 -13.19
CA ALA A 4 -6.99 19.21 -14.00
C ALA A 4 -7.79 19.24 -15.32
N LEU A 5 -7.96 18.08 -15.97
CA LEU A 5 -8.83 17.94 -17.14
C LEU A 5 -10.30 18.17 -16.78
N ASN A 6 -10.76 17.69 -15.63
CA ASN A 6 -12.12 17.94 -15.14
C ASN A 6 -12.39 19.41 -14.77
N SER A 7 -11.36 20.20 -14.48
CA SER A 7 -11.51 21.65 -14.32
C SER A 7 -11.50 22.38 -15.67
N LEU A 8 -10.70 21.92 -16.63
CA LEU A 8 -10.65 22.49 -17.99
C LEU A 8 -11.93 22.22 -18.78
N SER A 9 -12.57 21.07 -18.59
CA SER A 9 -13.87 20.76 -19.23
C SER A 9 -15.04 21.63 -18.75
N LYS A 10 -14.86 22.39 -17.66
CA LYS A 10 -15.83 23.41 -17.22
C LYS A 10 -15.71 24.73 -17.99
N ASN A 11 -14.59 24.94 -18.68
CA ASN A 11 -14.42 26.08 -19.59
C ASN A 11 -15.13 25.76 -20.92
N LYS A 12 -16.12 26.58 -21.28
CA LYS A 12 -16.93 26.40 -22.49
C LYS A 12 -16.11 26.43 -23.78
N ASP A 13 -15.12 27.30 -23.87
CA ASP A 13 -14.30 27.44 -25.07
C ASP A 13 -13.45 26.19 -25.30
N PHE A 14 -12.90 25.65 -24.22
CA PHE A 14 -12.12 24.41 -24.23
C PHE A 14 -13.00 23.19 -24.56
N TYR A 15 -14.18 23.10 -23.96
CA TYR A 15 -15.14 22.02 -24.25
C TYR A 15 -15.54 22.02 -25.74
N ASN A 16 -15.89 23.19 -26.28
CA ASN A 16 -16.28 23.32 -27.68
C ASN A 16 -15.12 22.99 -28.64
N TRP A 17 -13.89 23.34 -28.28
CA TRP A 17 -12.69 22.96 -29.03
C TRP A 17 -12.45 21.44 -29.02
N GLU A 18 -12.54 20.80 -27.84
CA GLU A 18 -12.34 19.35 -27.71
C GLU A 18 -13.40 18.54 -28.48
N GLN A 19 -14.65 19.03 -28.54
CA GLN A 19 -15.71 18.41 -29.33
C GLN A 19 -15.45 18.50 -30.84
N LYS A 20 -14.78 19.55 -31.31
CA LYS A 20 -14.47 19.74 -32.74
C LYS A 20 -13.45 18.71 -33.24
N ASP A 21 -12.41 18.44 -32.45
CA ASP A 21 -11.37 17.45 -32.77
C ASP A 21 -11.82 15.99 -32.53
N GLN A 22 -12.79 15.75 -31.63
CA GLN A 22 -13.36 14.41 -31.41
C GLN A 22 -14.02 13.82 -32.65
N VAL A 23 -14.55 14.68 -33.53
CA VAL A 23 -15.20 14.26 -34.78
C VAL A 23 -14.18 13.71 -35.78
N GLU A 24 -12.96 14.24 -35.80
CA GLU A 24 -11.92 13.85 -36.75
C GLU A 24 -11.20 12.56 -36.32
N PHE A 25 -10.93 12.38 -35.02
CA PHE A 25 -10.12 11.27 -34.53
C PHE A 25 -10.87 10.19 -33.74
N LYS A 26 -12.18 10.36 -33.49
CA LYS A 26 -13.03 9.46 -32.66
C LYS A 26 -12.49 9.19 -31.25
N LEU A 27 -11.52 9.96 -30.78
CA LEU A 27 -10.89 9.84 -29.47
C LEU A 27 -10.90 11.20 -28.77
N ASN A 28 -11.17 11.21 -27.46
CA ASN A 28 -11.08 12.43 -26.65
C ASN A 28 -9.64 12.72 -26.23
N LEU A 29 -9.38 13.94 -25.78
CA LEU A 29 -8.04 14.37 -25.38
C LEU A 29 -7.45 13.47 -24.29
N GLN A 30 -8.29 13.01 -23.36
CA GLN A 30 -7.87 12.09 -22.31
C GLN A 30 -7.33 10.77 -22.88
N SER A 31 -7.93 10.23 -23.95
CA SER A 31 -7.45 9.04 -24.65
C SER A 31 -6.07 9.28 -25.27
N PHE A 32 -5.82 10.45 -25.85
CA PHE A 32 -4.51 10.81 -26.41
C PHE A 32 -3.43 10.99 -25.34
N LEU A 33 -3.76 11.63 -24.21
CA LEU A 33 -2.82 11.84 -23.10
C LEU A 33 -2.35 10.53 -22.45
N ILE A 34 -3.10 9.44 -22.63
CA ILE A 34 -2.74 8.12 -22.11
C ILE A 34 -1.85 7.33 -23.10
N GLN A 35 -1.89 7.63 -24.40
CA GLN A 35 -1.15 6.87 -25.42
C GLN A 35 0.37 6.81 -25.19
N PRO A 36 1.08 7.90 -24.83
CA PRO A 36 2.52 7.84 -24.55
C PRO A 36 2.87 6.89 -23.40
N ILE A 37 2.01 6.80 -22.38
CA ILE A 37 2.19 5.90 -21.23
C ILE A 37 1.95 4.44 -21.65
N GLN A 38 0.99 4.18 -22.54
CA GLN A 38 0.70 2.84 -23.08
C GLN A 38 1.71 2.36 -24.12
N ARG A 39 2.48 3.27 -24.71
CA ARG A 39 3.42 2.96 -25.79
C ARG A 39 4.67 2.23 -25.27
N ILE A 40 5.13 2.58 -24.06
CA ILE A 40 6.32 1.98 -23.44
C ILE A 40 6.13 0.47 -23.13
N PRO A 41 5.03 0.03 -22.49
CA PRO A 41 4.76 -1.40 -22.30
C PRO A 41 4.62 -2.20 -23.60
N ARG A 42 4.09 -1.55 -24.66
CA ARG A 42 3.93 -2.19 -25.98
C ARG A 42 5.27 -2.58 -26.60
N TYR A 43 6.27 -1.70 -26.53
CA TYR A 43 7.61 -2.02 -27.02
C TYR A 43 8.24 -3.18 -26.25
N GLN A 44 8.00 -3.28 -24.95
CA GLN A 44 8.48 -4.41 -24.15
C GLN A 44 7.87 -5.74 -24.61
N LEU A 45 6.56 -5.78 -24.88
CA LEU A 45 5.89 -6.98 -25.38
C LEU A 45 6.39 -7.38 -26.77
N LEU A 46 6.51 -6.41 -27.69
CA LEU A 46 6.97 -6.67 -29.06
C LEU A 46 8.39 -7.21 -29.10
N VAL A 47 9.32 -6.61 -28.36
CA VAL A 47 10.72 -7.07 -28.37
C VAL A 47 10.86 -8.43 -27.67
N ASN A 48 10.12 -8.67 -26.59
CA ASN A 48 10.11 -9.98 -25.94
C ASN A 48 9.56 -11.07 -26.88
N GLU A 49 8.54 -10.75 -27.68
CA GLU A 49 7.97 -11.70 -28.63
C GLU A 49 8.93 -12.03 -29.78
N ILE A 50 9.67 -11.02 -30.27
CA ILE A 50 10.73 -11.19 -31.28
C ILE A 50 11.86 -12.06 -30.70
N LEU A 51 12.34 -11.75 -29.49
CA LEU A 51 13.42 -12.51 -28.85
C LEU A 51 13.03 -13.97 -28.62
N LYS A 52 11.77 -14.23 -28.25
CA LYS A 52 11.23 -15.58 -28.04
C LYS A 52 11.22 -16.44 -29.31
N HIS A 53 11.12 -15.80 -30.48
CA HIS A 53 11.05 -16.47 -31.79
C HIS A 53 12.36 -16.35 -32.59
N THR A 54 13.39 -15.73 -32.03
CA THR A 54 14.71 -15.65 -32.65
C THR A 54 15.58 -16.80 -32.15
N ASP A 55 16.21 -17.50 -33.07
CA ASP A 55 17.14 -18.59 -32.74
C ASP A 55 18.29 -18.07 -31.84
N PRO A 56 18.62 -18.74 -30.72
CA PRO A 56 19.77 -18.40 -29.89
C PRO A 56 21.12 -18.30 -30.62
N GLU A 57 21.28 -19.00 -31.75
CA GLU A 57 22.48 -18.95 -32.59
C GLU A 57 22.42 -17.86 -33.68
N HIS A 58 21.31 -17.14 -33.79
CA HIS A 58 21.18 -16.03 -34.74
C HIS A 58 22.10 -14.87 -34.35
N LYS A 59 22.75 -14.27 -35.35
CA LYS A 59 23.68 -13.14 -35.17
C LYS A 59 23.10 -11.95 -34.39
N ASP A 60 21.78 -11.75 -34.47
CA ASP A 60 21.09 -10.63 -33.83
C ASP A 60 20.54 -10.98 -32.43
N TYR A 61 20.64 -12.25 -31.98
CA TYR A 61 20.07 -12.71 -30.72
C TYR A 61 20.69 -12.00 -29.51
N THR A 62 21.99 -11.78 -29.52
CA THR A 62 22.71 -11.04 -28.46
C THR A 62 22.25 -9.60 -28.38
N ASP A 63 22.06 -8.95 -29.53
CA ASP A 63 21.67 -7.54 -29.60
C ASP A 63 20.20 -7.36 -29.21
N LEU A 64 19.34 -8.33 -29.53
CA LEU A 64 17.92 -8.35 -29.15
C LEU A 64 17.68 -8.51 -27.64
N GLN A 65 18.68 -8.94 -26.85
CA GLN A 65 18.58 -9.01 -25.39
C GLN A 65 18.72 -7.66 -24.69
N ILE A 66 19.31 -6.65 -25.36
CA ILE A 66 19.59 -5.33 -24.78
C ILE A 66 18.34 -4.44 -24.66
N PRO A 67 17.49 -4.28 -25.71
CA PRO A 67 16.34 -3.39 -25.65
C PRO A 67 15.31 -3.72 -24.55
N PRO A 68 14.98 -4.99 -24.23
CA PRO A 68 14.07 -5.31 -23.12
C PRO A 68 14.55 -4.75 -21.78
N GLN A 69 15.86 -4.79 -21.52
CA GLN A 69 16.46 -4.26 -20.29
C GLN A 69 16.39 -2.73 -20.25
N MET A 70 16.68 -2.06 -21.38
CA MET A 70 16.59 -0.61 -21.49
C MET A 70 15.15 -0.10 -21.36
N ILE A 71 14.19 -0.75 -22.03
CA ILE A 71 12.77 -0.40 -21.95
C ILE A 71 12.27 -0.57 -20.52
N LYS A 72 12.66 -1.66 -19.84
CA LYS A 72 12.33 -1.89 -18.43
C LYS A 72 12.91 -0.79 -17.53
N LYS A 73 14.16 -0.38 -17.75
CA LYS A 73 14.80 0.72 -17.01
C LYS A 73 14.03 2.03 -17.19
N VAL A 74 13.76 2.44 -18.43
CA VAL A 74 12.98 3.65 -18.74
C VAL A 74 11.58 3.60 -18.13
N ALA A 75 10.90 2.46 -18.19
CA ALA A 75 9.59 2.28 -17.55
C ALA A 75 9.66 2.43 -16.03
N THR A 76 10.74 1.95 -15.41
CA THR A 76 10.97 2.09 -13.96
C THR A 76 11.22 3.55 -13.61
N ASP A 77 12.07 4.24 -14.38
CA ASP A 77 12.40 5.66 -14.19
C ASP A 77 11.15 6.56 -14.30
N VAL A 78 10.31 6.36 -15.32
CA VAL A 78 9.04 7.09 -15.46
C VAL A 78 8.12 6.87 -14.25
N ASN A 79 8.07 5.65 -13.72
CA ASN A 79 7.25 5.32 -12.55
C ASN A 79 7.82 5.96 -11.26
N THR A 80 9.13 6.15 -11.16
CA THR A 80 9.75 6.82 -10.00
C THR A 80 9.33 8.27 -9.85
N VAL A 81 9.10 9.01 -10.95
CA VAL A 81 8.64 10.41 -10.90
C VAL A 81 7.26 10.52 -10.24
N LEU A 82 6.34 9.61 -10.58
CA LEU A 82 5.00 9.59 -9.99
C LEU A 82 5.04 9.25 -8.49
N ILE A 83 5.90 8.29 -8.12
CA ILE A 83 6.10 7.89 -6.72
C ILE A 83 6.72 9.04 -5.92
N ASN A 84 7.73 9.72 -6.46
CA ASN A 84 8.38 10.88 -5.85
C ASN A 84 7.39 12.03 -5.67
N ALA A 85 6.52 12.30 -6.67
CA ALA A 85 5.49 13.32 -6.56
C ALA A 85 4.48 13.02 -5.45
N LYS A 86 4.04 11.75 -5.33
CA LYS A 86 3.17 11.31 -4.21
C LYS A 86 3.86 11.46 -2.86
N GLN A 87 5.14 11.09 -2.77
CA GLN A 87 5.93 11.25 -1.54
C GLN A 87 6.08 12.72 -1.15
N ASN A 88 6.29 13.62 -2.11
CA ASN A 88 6.38 15.06 -1.85
C ASN A 88 5.09 15.63 -1.24
N VAL A 89 3.92 15.17 -1.68
CA VAL A 89 2.62 15.58 -1.09
C VAL A 89 2.52 15.16 0.39
N ILE A 90 3.01 13.97 0.72
CA ILE A 90 3.04 13.47 2.11
C ILE A 90 4.01 14.30 2.95
N LEU A 91 5.22 14.57 2.45
CA LEU A 91 6.22 15.38 3.15
C LEU A 91 5.72 16.78 3.45
N VAL A 92 5.10 17.46 2.48
CA VAL A 92 4.50 18.80 2.70
C VAL A 92 3.41 18.76 3.77
N SER A 93 2.59 17.71 3.77
CA SER A 93 1.53 17.53 4.77
C SER A 93 2.09 17.28 6.17
N LEU A 94 3.16 16.50 6.29
CA LEU A 94 3.85 16.23 7.55
C LEU A 94 4.63 17.46 8.04
N ASN A 95 5.25 18.24 7.14
CA ASN A 95 6.00 19.45 7.48
C ASN A 95 5.09 20.49 8.14
N LYS A 96 3.82 20.58 7.68
CA LYS A 96 2.79 21.42 8.32
C LYS A 96 2.39 20.91 9.72
N LYS A 97 2.36 19.58 9.92
CA LYS A 97 1.99 18.98 11.21
C LYS A 97 3.13 19.01 12.23
N LEU A 98 4.37 18.88 11.76
CA LEU A 98 5.60 18.78 12.53
C LEU A 98 6.39 20.07 12.37
N SER A 99 5.85 21.15 12.93
CA SER A 99 6.36 22.53 12.76
C SER A 99 7.79 22.77 13.26
N ASN A 100 8.39 21.83 13.99
CA ASN A 100 9.73 21.97 14.56
C ASN A 100 10.84 21.28 13.73
N VAL A 101 10.51 20.69 12.58
CA VAL A 101 11.50 19.98 11.74
C VAL A 101 11.26 20.28 10.28
N ASP A 102 12.31 20.65 9.55
CA ASP A 102 12.26 20.75 8.09
C ASP A 102 12.37 19.35 7.45
N LEU A 103 11.27 18.90 6.87
CA LEU A 103 11.11 17.58 6.26
C LEU A 103 11.31 17.59 4.74
N ILE A 104 11.37 18.75 4.10
CA ILE A 104 11.45 18.86 2.64
C ILE A 104 12.92 18.88 2.22
N LYS A 105 13.54 17.70 2.09
CA LYS A 105 14.93 17.54 1.63
C LYS A 105 15.05 16.59 0.45
N PRO A 106 15.98 16.82 -0.52
CA PRO A 106 16.08 16.02 -1.75
C PRO A 106 16.21 14.51 -1.55
N HIS A 107 16.83 14.05 -0.47
CA HIS A 107 17.07 12.63 -0.18
C HIS A 107 16.17 12.03 0.91
N ARG A 108 15.25 12.83 1.46
CA ARG A 108 14.39 12.40 2.55
C ARG A 108 13.12 11.78 1.99
N LYS A 109 12.93 10.49 2.25
CA LYS A 109 11.73 9.75 1.85
C LYS A 109 10.96 9.33 3.08
N TYR A 110 9.65 9.59 3.08
CA TYR A 110 8.77 9.05 4.09
C TYR A 110 8.64 7.52 3.92
N VAL A 111 8.85 6.77 5.00
CA VAL A 111 8.81 5.31 5.00
C VAL A 111 7.49 4.84 5.62
N CYS A 112 7.25 5.21 6.89
CA CYS A 112 6.04 4.82 7.61
C CYS A 112 5.82 5.64 8.89
N GLU A 113 4.64 5.51 9.49
CA GLU A 113 4.30 6.05 10.81
C GLU A 113 3.65 4.97 11.67
N GLY A 114 3.80 5.07 13.00
CA GLY A 114 3.22 4.09 13.90
C GLY A 114 3.39 4.45 15.38
N VAL A 115 2.49 3.92 16.21
CA VAL A 115 2.60 4.02 17.66
C VAL A 115 3.56 2.93 18.14
N LEU A 116 4.64 3.34 18.80
CA LEU A 116 5.59 2.42 19.42
C LEU A 116 5.72 2.72 20.91
N MET A 117 6.15 1.70 21.67
CA MET A 117 6.43 1.85 23.10
C MET A 117 7.87 2.34 23.28
N LYS A 118 8.05 3.59 23.69
CA LYS A 118 9.35 4.09 24.11
C LYS A 118 9.69 3.51 25.47
N LYS A 119 10.66 2.59 25.51
CA LYS A 119 11.25 2.08 26.75
C LYS A 119 12.07 3.17 27.43
N SER A 120 11.80 3.45 28.69
CA SER A 120 12.55 4.44 29.49
C SER A 120 12.82 3.88 30.88
N THR A 121 13.94 4.28 31.48
CA THR A 121 14.36 3.87 32.83
C THR A 121 13.35 4.21 33.92
N LYS A 122 12.47 5.19 33.70
CA LYS A 122 11.44 5.60 34.68
C LYS A 122 10.07 4.98 34.39
N LYS A 123 9.57 5.08 33.16
CA LYS A 123 8.27 4.54 32.76
C LYS A 123 8.18 4.40 31.24
N ASP A 124 7.69 3.26 30.79
CA ASP A 124 7.39 3.04 29.38
C ASP A 124 6.25 3.97 28.92
N GLN A 125 6.41 4.55 27.73
CA GLN A 125 5.46 5.50 27.17
C GLN A 125 5.15 5.18 25.71
N ALA A 126 3.87 5.00 25.39
CA ALA A 126 3.41 4.88 24.02
C ALA A 126 3.53 6.26 23.33
N ARG A 127 4.23 6.33 22.20
CA ARG A 127 4.44 7.56 21.42
C ARG A 127 4.26 7.28 19.93
N LEU A 128 3.86 8.30 19.18
CA LEU A 128 3.79 8.23 17.72
C LEU A 128 5.18 8.51 17.12
N PHE A 129 5.59 7.64 16.20
CA PHE A 129 6.86 7.70 15.49
C PHE A 129 6.60 7.92 14.00
N TYR A 130 7.41 8.79 13.39
CA TYR A 130 7.45 8.98 11.95
C TYR A 130 8.84 8.58 11.45
N LEU A 131 8.91 7.56 10.60
CA LEU A 131 10.14 7.05 10.02
C LEU A 131 10.34 7.61 8.61
N PHE A 132 11.52 8.15 8.39
CA PHE A 132 12.05 8.58 7.12
C PHE A 132 13.30 7.77 6.77
N SER A 133 13.78 7.88 5.54
CA SER A 133 15.00 7.22 5.07
C SER A 133 16.25 7.59 5.88
N ASP A 134 16.27 8.78 6.49
CA ASP A 134 17.43 9.35 7.17
C ASP A 134 17.11 9.90 8.57
N LEU A 135 15.86 9.76 9.04
CA LEU A 135 15.40 10.37 10.29
C LEU A 135 14.28 9.57 10.94
N LEU A 136 14.27 9.54 12.27
CA LEU A 136 13.15 9.05 13.08
C LEU A 136 12.67 10.18 14.00
N ILE A 137 11.42 10.59 13.86
CA ILE A 137 10.81 11.65 14.68
C ILE A 137 9.89 11.03 15.71
N ILE A 138 10.04 11.45 16.97
CA ILE A 138 9.18 11.07 18.09
C ILE A 138 8.27 12.23 18.43
N ALA A 139 6.95 12.04 18.33
CA ALA A 139 5.99 13.06 18.74
C ALA A 139 5.96 13.23 20.27
N SER A 140 5.96 14.48 20.73
CA SER A 140 6.01 14.81 22.16
C SER A 140 4.66 14.69 22.87
N LYS A 141 3.54 14.94 22.17
CA LYS A 141 2.18 14.89 22.73
C LYS A 141 1.72 13.46 23.01
N ASP A 142 1.10 13.27 24.18
CA ASP A 142 0.44 12.02 24.55
C ASP A 142 -0.65 11.66 23.54
N ILE A 143 -0.76 10.36 23.25
CA ILE A 143 -1.66 9.75 22.26
C ILE A 143 -3.16 9.97 22.56
N SER A 144 -3.51 10.57 23.71
CA SER A 144 -4.89 10.81 24.13
C SER A 144 -5.71 11.62 23.12
N ILE A 145 -5.05 12.42 22.25
CA ILE A 145 -5.69 13.22 21.20
C ILE A 145 -5.61 12.57 19.80
N TYR A 146 -4.84 11.50 19.64
CA TYR A 146 -4.59 10.83 18.36
C TYR A 146 -5.16 9.39 18.37
N THR A 147 -6.47 9.27 18.55
CA THR A 147 -7.19 8.01 18.30
C THR A 147 -7.29 7.74 16.79
N LEU A 148 -6.20 7.31 16.16
CA LEU A 148 -6.16 6.57 14.87
C LEU A 148 -7.10 7.11 13.77
N ALA A 149 -6.95 8.37 13.38
CA ALA A 149 -7.57 8.89 12.16
C ALA A 149 -6.47 9.06 11.09
N PRO A 150 -6.54 8.34 9.95
CA PRO A 150 -5.69 8.61 8.80
C PRO A 150 -5.91 10.05 8.35
N LEU A 151 -4.80 10.76 8.09
CA LEU A 151 -4.69 12.09 7.49
C LEU A 151 -6.02 12.87 7.33
N ASN A 152 -6.24 13.85 8.21
CA ASN A 152 -7.27 14.90 8.11
C ASN A 152 -7.42 15.45 6.67
N ILE A 153 -8.34 14.88 5.90
CA ILE A 153 -9.04 15.58 4.82
C ILE A 153 -10.19 16.30 5.53
N GLN A 154 -10.20 17.63 5.50
CA GLN A 154 -11.26 18.41 6.13
C GLN A 154 -12.62 17.95 5.59
N ASP A 155 -13.64 17.79 6.45
CA ASP A 155 -14.99 17.28 6.11
C ASP A 155 -15.62 17.92 4.84
N LYS A 156 -15.16 19.14 4.52
CA LYS A 156 -15.62 19.98 3.41
C LYS A 156 -15.22 19.46 2.03
N ASP A 157 -14.13 18.71 1.91
CA ASP A 157 -13.59 18.23 0.63
C ASP A 157 -14.23 16.92 0.16
N ALA A 158 -14.93 16.22 1.07
CA ALA A 158 -15.66 15.00 0.76
C ALA A 158 -17.04 15.33 0.19
N ILE A 159 -17.12 15.41 -1.13
CA ILE A 159 -18.36 15.74 -1.86
C ILE A 159 -19.20 14.47 -2.13
N LYS A 160 -18.58 13.28 -2.14
CA LYS A 160 -19.24 12.00 -2.42
C LYS A 160 -18.66 10.84 -1.61
N CYS A 161 -19.45 9.78 -1.45
CA CYS A 161 -19.05 8.53 -0.80
C CYS A 161 -17.89 7.86 -1.54
N ASN A 162 -16.89 7.35 -0.82
CA ASN A 162 -15.75 6.66 -1.42
C ASN A 162 -16.06 5.23 -1.90
N ILE A 163 -17.21 4.67 -1.50
CA ILE A 163 -17.63 3.31 -1.88
C ILE A 163 -18.66 3.35 -3.02
N CYS A 164 -19.81 3.99 -2.81
CA CYS A 164 -20.88 4.03 -3.82
C CYS A 164 -20.83 5.25 -4.74
N HIS A 165 -19.89 6.19 -4.49
CA HIS A 165 -19.71 7.42 -5.28
C HIS A 165 -20.91 8.37 -5.35
N GLN A 166 -21.96 8.09 -4.59
CA GLN A 166 -23.12 8.97 -4.46
C GLN A 166 -22.75 10.24 -3.69
N PRO A 167 -23.26 11.42 -4.12
CA PRO A 167 -22.98 12.68 -3.46
C PRO A 167 -23.54 12.70 -2.04
N PHE A 168 -22.82 13.34 -1.13
CA PHE A 168 -23.32 13.62 0.21
C PHE A 168 -24.30 14.80 0.16
N ASN A 169 -25.32 14.76 1.02
CA ASN A 169 -26.30 15.84 1.17
C ASN A 169 -26.87 15.83 2.60
N MET A 170 -27.83 16.70 2.90
CA MET A 170 -28.41 16.83 4.25
C MET A 170 -29.00 15.51 4.79
N ARG A 171 -29.54 14.66 3.91
CA ARG A 171 -30.10 13.33 4.28
C ARG A 171 -29.04 12.23 4.25
N LYS A 172 -28.08 12.30 3.31
CA LYS A 172 -26.95 11.36 3.18
C LYS A 172 -25.71 11.94 3.86
N ARG A 173 -25.62 11.72 5.17
CA ARG A 173 -24.54 12.24 6.03
C ARG A 173 -23.21 11.53 5.78
N ARG A 174 -22.14 12.22 6.16
CA ARG A 174 -20.74 11.76 6.07
C ARG A 174 -20.39 10.90 7.27
N HIS A 175 -19.68 9.81 7.02
CA HIS A 175 -19.14 8.92 8.05
C HIS A 175 -17.71 8.54 7.71
N HIS A 176 -16.82 8.46 8.69
CA HIS A 176 -15.43 8.06 8.45
C HIS A 176 -15.24 6.56 8.66
N CYS A 177 -14.49 5.91 7.78
CA CYS A 177 -13.94 4.58 8.04
C CYS A 177 -12.80 4.67 9.06
N ARG A 178 -12.87 3.92 10.17
CA ARG A 178 -11.83 3.96 11.22
C ARG A 178 -10.56 3.15 10.88
N LYS A 179 -10.53 2.44 9.74
CA LYS A 179 -9.33 1.75 9.20
C LYS A 179 -8.61 2.61 8.16
N CYS A 180 -9.30 3.05 7.09
CA CYS A 180 -8.69 3.78 5.98
C CYS A 180 -8.90 5.31 6.00
N GLY A 181 -9.78 5.84 6.87
CA GLY A 181 -10.00 7.29 7.01
C GLY A 181 -10.94 7.92 5.98
N GLU A 182 -11.33 7.16 4.95
CA GLU A 182 -12.19 7.65 3.87
C GLU A 182 -13.63 7.93 4.30
N TYR A 183 -14.26 8.88 3.60
CA TYR A 183 -15.66 9.25 3.82
C TYR A 183 -16.62 8.31 3.10
N ILE A 184 -17.58 7.77 3.84
CA ILE A 184 -18.60 6.82 3.38
C ILE A 184 -20.00 7.26 3.83
N CYS A 185 -21.04 6.79 3.13
CA CYS A 185 -22.43 7.00 3.55
C CYS A 185 -22.88 5.89 4.53
N GLY A 186 -23.99 6.11 5.23
CA GLY A 186 -24.56 5.13 6.17
C GLY A 186 -24.83 3.75 5.55
N GLU A 187 -25.23 3.70 4.27
CA GLU A 187 -25.43 2.45 3.51
C GLU A 187 -24.12 1.70 3.22
N CYS A 188 -22.99 2.42 3.17
CA CYS A 188 -21.65 1.85 2.99
C CYS A 188 -20.91 1.65 4.32
N GLN A 189 -21.58 1.97 5.44
CA GLN A 189 -21.07 1.91 6.81
C GLN A 189 -21.75 0.78 7.61
N LYS A 190 -22.02 -0.37 6.97
CA LYS A 190 -22.81 -1.46 7.56
C LYS A 190 -22.05 -2.29 8.60
N HIS A 191 -20.72 -2.24 8.58
CA HIS A 191 -19.91 -3.16 9.37
C HIS A 191 -19.16 -2.47 10.51
N LYS A 192 -19.07 -3.17 11.63
CA LYS A 192 -18.21 -2.81 12.76
C LYS A 192 -17.28 -3.98 13.09
N THR A 193 -16.00 -3.72 13.23
CA THR A 193 -14.97 -4.74 13.54
C THR A 193 -13.98 -4.25 14.58
N VAL A 194 -13.17 -5.15 15.12
CA VAL A 194 -12.05 -4.81 16.00
C VAL A 194 -10.81 -4.58 15.14
N LEU A 195 -10.05 -3.51 15.40
CA LEU A 195 -8.80 -3.23 14.69
C LEU A 195 -7.63 -3.49 15.63
N LYS A 196 -6.70 -4.38 15.23
CA LYS A 196 -5.54 -4.81 16.04
C LYS A 196 -4.65 -3.64 16.50
N ALA A 197 -4.56 -2.57 15.70
CA ALA A 197 -3.78 -1.38 16.01
C ALA A 197 -4.36 -0.52 17.16
N ARG A 198 -5.57 -0.81 17.65
CA ARG A 198 -6.25 -0.02 18.70
C ARG A 198 -6.27 -0.81 20.01
N GLN A 199 -5.39 -0.45 20.97
CA GLN A 199 -5.24 -1.11 22.28
C GLN A 199 -6.42 -0.91 23.25
N MET A 200 -7.58 -0.44 22.78
CA MET A 200 -8.78 -0.28 23.60
C MET A 200 -9.92 -1.03 22.94
N GLY A 201 -10.43 -2.05 23.64
CA GLY A 201 -11.45 -2.96 23.14
C GLY A 201 -12.71 -2.25 22.60
N GLY A 202 -13.37 -2.91 21.65
CA GLY A 202 -14.65 -2.47 21.10
C GLY A 202 -14.70 -2.53 19.57
N LYS A 203 -15.91 -2.72 19.02
CA LYS A 203 -16.13 -2.73 17.57
C LYS A 203 -16.21 -1.29 17.04
N VAL A 204 -15.39 -0.97 16.05
CA VAL A 204 -15.36 0.32 15.37
C VAL A 204 -15.93 0.21 13.96
N CYS A 205 -16.55 1.27 13.48
CA CYS A 205 -17.09 1.31 12.13
C CYS A 205 -15.96 1.28 11.07
N VAL A 206 -16.14 0.49 10.03
CA VAL A 206 -15.27 0.45 8.86
C VAL A 206 -16.10 0.41 7.57
N CYS A 207 -15.51 0.79 6.44
CA CYS A 207 -16.12 0.58 5.13
C CYS A 207 -16.12 -0.92 4.77
N ASN A 208 -16.92 -1.30 3.78
CA ASN A 208 -17.02 -2.69 3.33
C ASN A 208 -15.65 -3.29 2.94
N ASN A 209 -14.83 -2.56 2.19
CA ASN A 209 -13.52 -3.04 1.76
C ASN A 209 -12.61 -3.32 2.96
N CYS A 210 -12.52 -2.37 3.88
CA CYS A 210 -11.72 -2.53 5.10
C CYS A 210 -12.26 -3.63 6.03
N PHE A 211 -13.56 -3.90 6.00
CA PHE A 211 -14.14 -5.02 6.75
C PHE A 211 -13.67 -6.36 6.19
N ILE A 212 -13.71 -6.51 4.86
CA ILE A 212 -13.23 -7.72 4.16
C ILE A 212 -11.75 -7.92 4.45
N GLU A 213 -10.93 -6.90 4.26
CA GLU A 213 -9.49 -7.00 4.54
C GLU A 213 -9.18 -7.43 5.98
N VAL A 214 -9.90 -6.90 6.97
CA VAL A 214 -9.70 -7.30 8.39
C VAL A 214 -10.08 -8.76 8.60
N LYS A 215 -11.12 -9.26 7.92
CA LYS A 215 -11.52 -10.67 8.01
C LYS A 215 -10.51 -11.60 7.34
N ASP A 216 -9.97 -11.20 6.19
CA ASP A 216 -8.94 -11.95 5.50
C ASP A 216 -7.65 -12.01 6.34
N GLU A 217 -7.24 -10.89 6.95
CA GLU A 217 -6.11 -10.82 7.88
C GLU A 217 -6.31 -11.73 9.12
N GLU A 218 -7.52 -11.81 9.66
CA GLU A 218 -7.86 -12.71 10.77
C GLU A 218 -7.77 -14.19 10.36
N GLU A 219 -8.28 -14.54 9.18
CA GLU A 219 -8.27 -15.91 8.66
C GLU A 219 -6.85 -16.39 8.33
N GLN A 220 -6.03 -15.53 7.70
CA GLN A 220 -4.63 -15.84 7.40
C GLN A 220 -3.82 -16.09 8.68
N GLU A 221 -4.01 -15.27 9.72
CA GLU A 221 -3.34 -15.49 11.00
C GLU A 221 -3.76 -16.81 11.67
N LEU A 222 -5.03 -17.18 11.59
CA LEU A 222 -5.52 -18.49 12.07
C LEU A 222 -4.84 -19.65 11.33
N ILE A 223 -4.71 -19.55 10.01
CA ILE A 223 -4.04 -20.56 9.17
C ILE A 223 -2.55 -20.66 9.54
N GLU A 224 -1.86 -19.53 9.64
CA GLU A 224 -0.43 -19.50 10.00
C GLU A 224 -0.18 -20.08 11.40
N ASN A 225 -1.01 -19.73 12.38
CA ASN A 225 -0.87 -20.24 13.74
C ASN A 225 -1.11 -21.75 13.80
N ASN A 226 -2.08 -22.26 13.05
CA ASN A 226 -2.32 -23.70 12.93
C ASN A 226 -1.15 -24.45 12.27
N GLN A 227 -0.52 -23.86 11.24
CA GLN A 227 0.67 -24.45 10.61
C GLN A 227 1.89 -24.43 11.55
N LYS A 228 2.11 -23.33 12.28
CA LYS A 228 3.19 -23.22 13.28
C LYS A 228 3.04 -24.28 14.37
N ASN A 229 1.82 -24.48 14.89
CA ASN A 229 1.54 -25.49 15.90
C ASN A 229 1.78 -26.92 15.38
N LYS A 230 1.38 -27.23 14.14
CA LYS A 230 1.66 -28.53 13.50
C LYS A 230 3.17 -28.79 13.37
N ASN A 231 3.93 -27.80 12.91
CA ASN A 231 5.38 -27.91 12.73
C ASN A 231 6.11 -28.07 14.07
N GLN A 232 5.68 -27.36 15.12
CA GLN A 232 6.22 -27.54 16.48
C GLN A 232 5.97 -28.95 17.01
N ASN A 233 4.75 -29.48 16.87
CA ASN A 233 4.42 -30.84 17.29
C ASN A 233 5.23 -31.90 16.53
N GLN A 234 5.39 -31.77 15.21
CA GLN A 234 6.22 -32.68 14.41
C GLN A 234 7.70 -32.63 14.82
N ASN A 235 8.25 -31.44 15.09
CA ASN A 235 9.62 -31.29 15.55
C ASN A 235 9.84 -31.89 16.95
N GLN A 236 8.84 -31.76 17.84
CA GLN A 236 8.89 -32.37 19.16
C GLN A 236 8.82 -33.90 19.07
N LEU A 237 8.01 -34.46 18.16
CA LEU A 237 7.94 -35.89 17.90
C LEU A 237 9.24 -36.45 17.31
N LYS A 238 9.84 -35.76 16.32
CA LYS A 238 11.14 -36.14 15.74
C LYS A 238 12.25 -36.16 16.81
N LYS A 239 12.29 -35.18 17.71
CA LYS A 239 13.23 -35.16 18.85
C LYS A 239 13.03 -36.34 19.80
N LYS A 240 11.78 -36.70 20.12
CA LYS A 240 11.48 -37.87 20.95
C LYS A 240 11.95 -39.17 20.29
N ILE A 241 11.67 -39.35 18.99
CA ILE A 241 12.10 -40.53 18.23
C ILE A 241 13.63 -40.64 18.19
N TYR A 242 14.32 -39.53 17.93
CA TYR A 242 15.80 -39.48 17.94
C TYR A 242 16.39 -39.87 19.30
N ASN A 243 15.79 -39.41 20.40
CA ASN A 243 16.25 -39.76 21.74
C ASN A 243 16.01 -41.24 22.05
N ILE A 244 14.87 -41.80 21.64
CA ILE A 244 14.57 -43.23 21.80
C ILE A 244 15.57 -44.08 20.99
N SER A 245 15.83 -43.76 19.72
CA SER A 245 16.77 -44.52 18.89
C SER A 245 18.18 -44.48 19.46
N LYS A 246 18.62 -43.34 19.99
CA LYS A 246 19.91 -43.19 20.69
C LYS A 246 20.01 -44.07 21.93
N LEU A 247 18.93 -44.18 22.73
CA LEU A 247 18.88 -45.05 23.92
C LEU A 247 18.91 -46.55 23.54
N LEU A 248 18.17 -46.94 22.50
CA LEU A 248 18.16 -48.31 22.00
C LEU A 248 19.54 -48.73 21.46
N ASN A 249 20.22 -47.84 20.73
CA ASN A 249 21.58 -48.10 20.23
C ASN A 249 22.63 -48.18 21.34
N LYS A 250 22.46 -47.41 22.44
CA LYS A 250 23.27 -47.59 23.65
C LYS A 250 23.02 -48.94 24.29
N LYS A 251 21.76 -49.36 24.49
CA LYS A 251 21.45 -50.68 25.07
C LYS A 251 22.02 -51.83 24.23
N LYS A 252 21.95 -51.76 22.89
CA LYS A 252 22.54 -52.78 22.00
C LYS A 252 24.07 -52.92 22.13
N LYS A 253 24.79 -51.88 22.59
CA LYS A 253 26.24 -51.97 22.89
C LYS A 253 26.55 -52.67 24.22
N TYR A 254 25.63 -52.66 25.18
CA TYR A 254 25.84 -53.27 26.50
C TYR A 254 25.61 -54.80 26.53
N TYR A 255 24.84 -55.36 25.59
CA TYR A 255 24.56 -56.81 25.51
C TYR A 255 25.44 -57.54 24.46
N LYS A 256 26.58 -56.96 24.09
CA LYS A 256 27.55 -57.54 23.13
C LYS A 256 28.79 -58.14 23.81
N HIS A 257 28.72 -58.40 25.11
CA HIS A 257 29.70 -59.14 25.90
C HIS A 257 29.00 -60.28 26.62
#